data_AF-A0A6P1IN56-F1
#
_entry.id   AF-A0A6P1IN56-F1
#
_cell.length_a   1.000
_cell.length_b   1.000
_cell.length_c   1.000
_cell.angle_alpha   90.00
_cell.angle_beta   90.00
_cell.angle_gamma   90.00
#
_symmetry.space_group_name_H-M   'P 1'
#
loop_
_entity.id
_entity.type
_entity.pdbx_description
1 polymer ?
#
loop_
_entity_poly.entity_id
_entity_poly.type
_entity_poly.pdbx_seq_one_letter_code
_entity_poly.pdbx_strand_id
1 'polypeptide(L)'
;MFTAFENTRSVNNKRFLVQRICASVDVHSLVKEQVFYPAVQSVLQGSSPEHGSMKALVRHIRSLEPVAEMVDGPIQRLSDHVNQHVSELHDGMFPQLKASSIDLVELGSRMARRKAELIALHS
;
A
#
# COMPACT_ATOMS: atom_id res chain seq x y z
N MET A 1 10.09 -1.61 -6.15
CA MET A 1 10.77 -1.79 -4.84
C MET A 1 10.91 -3.26 -4.50
N PHE A 2 9.85 -4.07 -4.59
CA PHE A 2 9.91 -5.53 -4.41
C PHE A 2 10.95 -6.21 -5.32
N THR A 3 10.95 -5.93 -6.63
CA THR A 3 11.97 -6.43 -7.57
C THR A 3 13.40 -6.04 -7.18
N ALA A 4 13.60 -4.83 -6.61
CA ALA A 4 14.94 -4.41 -6.17
C ALA A 4 15.37 -5.18 -4.91
N PHE A 5 14.42 -5.57 -4.05
CA PHE A 5 14.67 -6.38 -2.86
C PHE A 5 15.05 -7.81 -3.25
N GLU A 6 14.32 -8.42 -4.18
CA GLU A 6 14.60 -9.77 -4.71
C GLU A 6 16.00 -9.87 -5.33
N ASN A 7 16.43 -8.82 -6.02
CA ASN A 7 17.70 -8.81 -6.76
C ASN A 7 18.92 -8.39 -5.94
N THR A 8 18.75 -7.90 -4.71
CA THR A 8 19.89 -7.43 -3.91
C THR A 8 20.43 -8.51 -2.97
N ARG A 9 21.76 -8.64 -2.94
CA ARG A 9 22.48 -9.49 -1.96
C ARG A 9 23.07 -8.70 -0.80
N SER A 10 23.05 -7.37 -0.86
CA SER A 10 23.55 -6.50 0.21
C SER A 10 22.57 -6.44 1.37
N VAL A 11 23.01 -6.84 2.56
CA VAL A 11 22.20 -6.80 3.79
C VAL A 11 21.73 -5.37 4.09
N ASN A 12 22.60 -4.38 3.89
CA ASN A 12 22.24 -2.96 4.09
C ASN A 12 21.16 -2.51 3.10
N ASN A 13 21.27 -2.92 1.83
CA ASN A 13 20.24 -2.60 0.83
C ASN A 13 18.93 -3.33 1.12
N LYS A 14 18.97 -4.61 1.54
CA LYS A 14 17.78 -5.33 1.98
C LYS A 14 17.08 -4.60 3.13
N ARG A 15 17.82 -4.21 4.17
CA ARG A 15 17.27 -3.47 5.32
C ARG A 15 16.62 -2.15 4.89
N PHE A 16 17.30 -1.37 4.05
CA PHE A 16 16.77 -0.13 3.50
C PHE A 16 15.48 -0.35 2.69
N LEU A 17 15.46 -1.37 1.83
CA LEU A 17 14.30 -1.68 0.99
C LEU A 17 13.11 -2.18 1.83
N VAL A 18 13.34 -3.02 2.85
CA VAL A 18 12.29 -3.47 3.78
C VAL A 18 11.64 -2.27 4.47
N GLN A 19 12.44 -1.34 5.01
CA GLN A 19 11.93 -0.12 5.64
C GLN A 19 11.06 0.70 4.66
N ARG A 20 11.56 0.90 3.43
CA ARG A 20 10.82 1.66 2.40
C ARG A 20 9.55 0.98 1.93
N ILE A 21 9.57 -0.35 1.76
CA ILE A 21 8.40 -1.14 1.37
C ILE A 21 7.33 -1.03 2.46
N CYS A 22 7.69 -1.28 3.71
CA CYS A 22 6.77 -1.20 4.84
C CYS A 22 6.15 0.21 4.97
N ALA A 23 6.97 1.26 4.91
CA ALA A 23 6.49 2.63 4.95
C ALA A 23 5.56 2.97 3.78
N SER A 24 5.88 2.49 2.57
CA SER A 24 5.05 2.73 1.39
C SER A 24 3.67 2.08 1.50
N VAL A 25 3.61 0.85 2.04
CA VAL A 25 2.33 0.14 2.24
C VAL A 25 1.48 0.86 3.30
N ASP A 26 2.05 1.25 4.43
CA ASP A 26 1.31 1.97 5.47
C ASP A 26 0.75 3.30 4.97
N VAL A 27 1.58 4.11 4.32
CA VAL A 27 1.15 5.40 3.77
C VAL A 27 0.06 5.17 2.71
N HIS A 28 0.21 4.17 1.84
CA HIS A 28 -0.79 3.88 0.81
C HIS A 28 -2.14 3.50 1.44
N SER A 29 -2.15 2.58 2.42
CA SER A 29 -3.37 2.18 3.12
C SER A 29 -4.01 3.36 3.84
N LEU A 30 -3.22 4.18 4.54
CA LEU A 30 -3.74 5.32 5.29
C LEU A 30 -4.34 6.41 4.38
N VAL A 31 -3.71 6.71 3.25
CA VAL A 31 -4.28 7.63 2.23
C VAL A 31 -5.60 7.09 1.72
N LYS A 32 -5.68 5.78 1.45
CA LYS A 32 -6.92 5.19 0.97
C LYS A 32 -8.04 5.24 2.02
N GLU A 33 -7.74 4.92 3.27
CA GLU A 33 -8.70 4.97 4.38
C GLU A 33 -9.19 6.40 4.67
N GLN A 34 -8.31 7.41 4.56
CA GLN A 34 -8.64 8.80 4.89
C GLN A 34 -9.26 9.58 3.73
N VAL A 35 -8.99 9.19 2.48
CA VAL A 35 -9.39 9.99 1.31
C VAL A 35 -10.18 9.16 0.30
N PHE A 36 -9.64 8.02 -0.12
CA PHE A 36 -10.22 7.23 -1.20
C PHE A 36 -11.56 6.59 -0.81
N TYR A 37 -11.59 5.74 0.22
CA TYR A 37 -12.80 5.02 0.61
C TYR A 37 -13.94 5.94 1.04
N PRO A 38 -13.73 7.04 1.80
CA PRO A 38 -14.80 8.00 2.09
C PRO A 38 -15.43 8.61 0.83
N ALA A 39 -14.61 8.93 -0.18
CA ALA A 39 -15.12 9.47 -1.43
C ALA A 39 -15.85 8.39 -2.25
N VAL A 40 -15.30 7.18 -2.31
CA VAL A 40 -15.90 6.07 -3.05
C VAL A 40 -17.23 5.62 -2.44
N GLN A 41 -17.35 5.58 -1.11
CA GLN A 41 -18.61 5.20 -0.44
C GLN A 41 -19.78 6.13 -0.79
N SER A 42 -19.50 7.37 -1.19
CA SER A 42 -20.56 8.31 -1.63
C SER A 42 -21.18 7.94 -2.97
N VAL A 43 -20.50 7.12 -3.78
CA VAL A 43 -20.93 6.74 -5.14
C VAL A 43 -21.09 5.23 -5.34
N LEU A 44 -20.40 4.41 -4.54
CA LEU A 44 -20.44 2.94 -4.56
C LEU A 44 -20.57 2.41 -3.12
N GLN A 45 -21.79 2.00 -2.76
CA GLN A 45 -22.07 1.40 -1.45
C GLN A 45 -21.42 0.02 -1.31
N GLY A 46 -21.05 -0.36 -0.09
CA GLY A 46 -20.44 -1.67 0.21
C GLY A 46 -18.92 -1.75 -0.04
N SER A 47 -18.28 -0.65 -0.44
CA SER A 47 -16.81 -0.58 -0.52
C SER A 47 -16.19 -0.55 0.88
N SER A 48 -15.40 -1.57 1.21
CA SER A 48 -14.72 -1.73 2.51
C SER A 48 -13.19 -1.69 2.37
N PRO A 49 -12.45 -1.12 3.34
CA PRO A 49 -11.00 -1.25 3.38
C PRO A 49 -10.58 -2.68 3.73
N GLU A 50 -9.83 -3.34 2.85
CA GLU A 50 -9.25 -4.68 3.07
C GLU A 50 -7.79 -4.63 3.54
N HIS A 51 -7.37 -3.53 4.18
CA HIS A 51 -5.96 -3.31 4.53
C HIS A 51 -5.49 -3.98 5.83
N GLY A 52 -6.39 -4.57 6.61
CA GLY A 52 -6.08 -5.12 7.94
C GLY A 52 -5.01 -6.21 7.93
N SER A 53 -5.11 -7.15 6.98
CA SER A 53 -4.18 -8.25 6.77
C SER A 53 -2.80 -7.77 6.30
N MET A 54 -2.76 -6.85 5.33
CA MET A 54 -1.52 -6.20 4.85
C MET A 54 -0.80 -5.45 5.98
N LYS A 55 -1.55 -4.67 6.78
CA LYS A 55 -0.99 -3.94 7.94
C LYS A 55 -0.44 -4.89 9.00
N ALA A 56 -1.11 -6.01 9.26
CA ALA A 56 -0.60 -7.03 10.17
C ALA A 56 0.71 -7.64 9.66
N LEU A 57 0.81 -7.93 8.36
CA LEU A 57 2.03 -8.43 7.73
C LEU A 57 3.18 -7.41 7.80
N VAL A 58 2.90 -6.12 7.57
CA VAL A 58 3.89 -5.04 7.73
C VAL A 58 4.41 -4.95 9.16
N ARG A 59 3.53 -5.04 10.17
CA ARG A 59 3.96 -5.08 11.59
C ARG A 59 4.86 -6.28 11.88
N HIS A 60 4.49 -7.46 11.37
CA HIS A 60 5.30 -8.66 11.52
C HIS A 60 6.68 -8.49 10.88
N ILE A 61 6.75 -8.00 9.64
CA ILE A 61 8.03 -7.75 8.93
C ILE A 61 8.93 -6.81 9.74
N ARG A 62 8.37 -5.73 10.30
CA ARG A 62 9.13 -4.78 11.14
C ARG A 62 9.64 -5.37 12.45
N SER A 63 9.01 -6.43 12.97
CA SER A 63 9.47 -7.11 14.19
C SER A 63 10.61 -8.11 13.96
N LEU A 64 10.94 -8.42 12.70
CA LEU A 64 11.99 -9.39 12.37
C LEU A 64 13.37 -8.70 12.38
N GLU A 65 14.11 -8.84 13.49
CA GLU A 65 15.53 -8.49 13.58
C GLU A 65 16.39 -9.73 13.96
N PRO A 66 17.57 -9.91 13.36
CA PRO A 66 18.09 -9.15 12.21
C PRO A 66 17.35 -9.46 10.91
N VAL A 67 17.08 -8.42 10.13
CA VAL A 67 16.34 -8.43 8.84
C VAL A 67 16.95 -9.38 7.78
N ALA A 68 18.14 -9.94 7.98
CA ALA A 68 18.92 -10.56 6.90
C ALA A 68 18.41 -11.94 6.43
N GLU A 69 17.87 -12.79 7.32
CA GLU A 69 17.55 -14.19 6.95
C GLU A 69 16.06 -14.53 6.94
N MET A 70 15.21 -13.86 7.72
CA MET A 70 13.80 -14.25 7.88
C MET A 70 12.79 -13.39 7.11
N VAL A 71 13.21 -12.32 6.44
CA VAL A 71 12.28 -11.36 5.84
C VAL A 71 11.92 -11.65 4.38
N ASP A 72 12.68 -12.51 3.69
CA ASP A 72 12.45 -12.80 2.26
C ASP A 72 11.05 -13.37 2.02
N GLY A 73 10.65 -14.41 2.77
CA GLY A 73 9.32 -15.01 2.69
C GLY A 73 8.17 -14.04 3.04
N PRO A 74 8.22 -13.33 4.17
CA PRO A 74 7.25 -12.28 4.50
C PRO A 74 7.15 -11.15 3.46
N ILE A 75 8.27 -10.68 2.89
CA ILE A 75 8.28 -9.66 1.83
C ILE A 75 7.66 -10.19 0.54
N GLN A 76 7.93 -11.44 0.16
CA GLN A 76 7.28 -12.07 -0.99
C GLN A 76 5.77 -12.11 -0.81
N ARG A 77 5.29 -12.59 0.35
CA ARG A 77 3.84 -12.58 0.65
C ARG A 77 3.24 -11.19 0.62
N LEU A 78 3.96 -10.16 1.06
CA LEU A 78 3.50 -8.78 0.99
C LEU A 78 3.41 -8.29 -0.47
N SER A 79 4.38 -8.66 -1.31
CA SER A 79 4.37 -8.39 -2.75
C SER A 79 3.13 -9.00 -3.42
N ASP A 80 2.87 -10.28 -3.15
CA ASP A 80 1.73 -11.01 -3.71
C ASP A 80 0.40 -10.37 -3.28
N HIS A 81 0.27 -10.01 -2.00
CA HIS A 81 -0.91 -9.34 -1.48
C HIS A 81 -1.14 -7.98 -2.14
N VAL A 82 -0.08 -7.19 -2.33
CA VAL A 82 -0.18 -5.89 -3.00
C VAL A 82 -0.60 -6.07 -4.46
N ASN A 83 -0.05 -7.05 -5.17
CA ASN A 83 -0.41 -7.33 -6.56
C ASN A 83 -1.87 -7.77 -6.69
N GLN A 84 -2.31 -8.68 -5.83
CA GLN A 84 -3.70 -9.14 -5.79
C GLN A 84 -4.66 -7.97 -5.50
N HIS A 85 -4.36 -7.18 -4.45
CA HIS A 85 -5.13 -5.99 -4.08
C HIS A 85 -5.25 -4.99 -5.25
N VAL A 86 -4.18 -4.79 -6.02
CA VAL A 86 -4.20 -3.90 -7.20
C VAL A 86 -5.06 -4.49 -8.31
N SER A 87 -4.97 -5.80 -8.58
CA SER A 87 -5.78 -6.47 -9.61
C SER A 87 -7.26 -6.39 -9.28
N GLU A 88 -7.66 -6.67 -8.04
CA GLU A 88 -9.06 -6.60 -7.59
C GLU A 88 -9.64 -5.19 -7.72
N LEU A 89 -8.85 -4.17 -7.40
CA LEU A 89 -9.25 -2.78 -7.63
C LEU A 89 -9.41 -2.47 -9.12
N HIS A 90 -8.45 -2.92 -9.94
CA HIS A 90 -8.42 -2.64 -11.37
C HIS A 90 -9.58 -3.29 -12.11
N ASP A 91 -9.89 -4.54 -11.78
CA ASP A 91 -10.91 -5.33 -12.48
C ASP A 91 -12.31 -5.14 -11.86
N GLY A 92 -12.37 -4.81 -10.57
CA GLY A 92 -13.61 -4.61 -9.84
C GLY A 92 -14.07 -3.16 -9.76
N MET A 93 -13.44 -2.38 -8.87
CA MET A 93 -13.98 -1.09 -8.45
C MET A 93 -13.64 0.07 -9.40
N PHE A 94 -12.46 0.07 -10.03
CA PHE A 94 -12.05 1.16 -10.92
C PHE A 94 -12.94 1.33 -12.16
N PRO A 95 -13.42 0.28 -12.85
CA PRO A 95 -14.37 0.44 -13.94
C PRO A 95 -15.68 1.08 -13.49
N GLN A 96 -16.18 0.70 -12.31
CA GLN A 96 -17.39 1.27 -11.72
C GLN A 96 -17.19 2.74 -11.36
N LEU A 97 -16.04 3.10 -10.79
CA LEU A 97 -15.72 4.49 -10.47
C LEU A 97 -15.60 5.36 -11.73
N LYS A 98 -14.98 4.84 -12.81
CA LYS A 98 -14.92 5.52 -14.11
C LYS A 98 -16.30 5.76 -14.73
N ALA A 99 -17.26 4.89 -14.46
CA ALA A 99 -18.65 5.02 -14.91
C ALA A 99 -19.52 5.87 -13.96
N SER A 100 -19.01 6.24 -12.78
CA SER A 100 -19.73 7.04 -11.79
C SER A 100 -19.54 8.55 -12.02
N SER A 101 -20.24 9.36 -11.23
CA SER A 101 -20.13 10.82 -11.26
C SER A 101 -18.94 11.38 -10.47
N ILE A 102 -18.08 10.54 -9.90
CA ILE A 102 -16.96 11.00 -9.08
C ILE A 102 -15.88 11.70 -9.92
N ASP A 103 -15.37 12.82 -9.43
CA ASP A 103 -14.21 13.47 -10.04
C ASP A 103 -12.92 12.74 -9.61
N LEU A 104 -12.43 11.88 -10.51
CA LEU A 104 -11.20 11.10 -10.29
C LEU A 104 -9.93 11.97 -10.31
N VAL A 105 -9.94 13.12 -10.99
CA VAL A 105 -8.79 14.03 -11.05
C VAL A 105 -8.65 14.76 -9.72
N GLU A 106 -9.74 15.29 -9.19
CA GLU A 106 -9.76 15.92 -7.87
C GLU A 106 -9.47 14.89 -6.77
N LEU A 107 -10.06 13.69 -6.83
CA LEU A 107 -9.76 12.62 -5.88
C LEU A 107 -8.26 12.25 -5.89
N GLY A 108 -7.68 12.07 -7.07
CA GLY A 108 -6.25 11.81 -7.22
C GLY A 108 -5.37 12.92 -6.63
N SER A 109 -5.75 14.18 -6.84
CA SER A 109 -5.04 15.35 -6.30
C SER A 109 -5.08 15.40 -4.77
N ARG A 110 -6.24 15.12 -4.16
CA ARG A 110 -6.40 15.02 -2.70
C ARG A 110 -5.56 13.87 -2.13
N MET A 111 -5.58 12.71 -2.77
CA MET A 111 -4.76 11.56 -2.36
C MET A 111 -3.26 11.87 -2.44
N ALA A 112 -2.81 12.53 -3.51
CA ALA A 112 -1.41 12.91 -3.68
C ALA A 112 -0.94 13.89 -2.60
N ARG A 113 -1.75 14.92 -2.29
CA ARG A 113 -1.48 15.87 -1.21
C ARG A 113 -1.36 15.17 0.14
N ARG A 114 -2.34 14.31 0.45
CA ARG A 114 -2.34 13.59 1.73
C ARG A 114 -1.14 12.64 1.86
N LYS A 115 -0.76 11.98 0.76
CA LYS A 115 0.46 11.15 0.70
C LYS A 115 1.71 11.97 1.03
N ALA A 116 1.85 13.17 0.46
CA ALA A 116 3.00 14.03 0.70
C ALA A 116 3.09 14.47 2.18
N GLU A 117 1.97 14.86 2.79
CA GLU A 117 1.89 15.21 4.22
C GLU A 117 2.32 14.03 5.11
N LEU A 118 1.81 12.83 4.81
CA LEU A 118 2.14 11.63 5.59
C LEU A 118 3.61 11.25 5.45
N ILE A 119 4.19 11.37 4.26
CA ILE A 119 5.63 11.13 4.07
C ILE A 119 6.44 12.13 4.89
N ALA A 120 6.09 13.43 4.85
CA ALA A 120 6.79 14.47 5.60
C ALA A 120 6.73 14.25 7.13
N LEU A 121 5.64 13.69 7.66
CA LEU A 121 5.50 13.36 9.08
C LEU A 121 6.29 12.11 9.51
N HIS A 122 6.67 11.24 8.57
CA HIS A 122 7.46 10.02 8.82
C HIS A 122 8.91 10.14 8.30
N SER A 123 9.34 11.36 7.96
CA SER A 123 10.68 11.68 7.45
C SER A 123 11.68 11.92 8.59
#